data_AF-B0EGY9-F1
#
_entry.id   AF-B0EGY9-F1
#
_cell.length_a   1.000
_cell.length_b   1.000
_cell.length_c   1.000
_cell.angle_alpha   90.00
_cell.angle_beta   90.00
_cell.angle_gamma   90.00
#
_symmetry.space_group_name_H-M   'P 1'
#
loop_
_entity.id
_entity.type
_entity.pdbx_description
1 polymer ?
#
loop_
_entity_poly.entity_id
_entity_poly.type
_entity_poly.pdbx_seq_one_letter_code
_entity_poly.pdbx_strand_id
1 'polypeptide(L)'
;MVEKENLVEKIVIVEKEILENYYAIDQLDKRITSYIRERISEINSDEDDIKLKKAQTKLIKSYRALKYEQDHNPKLEKQLKEIYNQTQEIKQKADIVNAKDEDYHKHTYNLTKIDSQIRTLQETFTSLYTKKLSLQEKINTLLEQENSLKDELDKIKEDSNTIQQTIEHKEIELEDKSNVISQLKNQEEEIRGDIRQIQREINELEKEQKQIQKEFKEELNQVNTMLENERKNNNKLVEQLQTEKASIEKETTDMEQEFQKNEKSIEEKKVFIEQMKKKIDELKKEDKQITKEVEKAEKDVKIALNKRKAINDRFNEQNHDIEMRRKELEFTGINDSYNQDLIGFDDNFQHHIQKTQKDVLYDRQKTANKFEVLLNRVEGKEVTEINEEEVQKRVEEELKQINSDNKVLTPIISSPSESEEEEIIGSKIQALQEIEEIIKTGPILEREPEEKIKMKEQIQILQRENELKQNQLQKEEECLIKEEENNKKLKESVEEINERISKIADIVGLSSTSSFDVVVDKIMEMKKECDCLENKIKD
;
A
#
# COMPACT_ATOMS: atom_id res chain seq x y z
N MET A 1 20.15 -57.11 133.52
CA MET A 1 20.02 -58.57 133.53
C MET A 1 21.08 -59.24 134.41
N VAL A 2 22.36 -58.90 134.26
CA VAL A 2 23.48 -59.49 135.04
C VAL A 2 23.30 -59.39 136.58
N GLU A 3 22.72 -58.31 137.09
CA GLU A 3 22.44 -58.18 138.54
C GLU A 3 21.24 -59.02 139.03
N LYS A 4 20.27 -59.34 138.14
CA LYS A 4 19.13 -60.21 138.49
C LYS A 4 19.56 -61.67 138.62
N GLU A 5 20.46 -62.14 137.75
CA GLU A 5 21.00 -63.51 137.82
C GLU A 5 21.80 -63.76 139.11
N ASN A 6 22.63 -62.79 139.52
CA ASN A 6 23.47 -62.90 140.72
C ASN A 6 22.66 -62.93 142.04
N LEU A 7 21.47 -62.32 142.06
CA LEU A 7 20.56 -62.34 143.21
C LEU A 7 19.76 -63.64 143.30
N VAL A 8 19.30 -64.18 142.16
CA VAL A 8 18.63 -65.49 142.12
C VAL A 8 19.58 -66.60 142.55
N GLU A 9 20.85 -66.55 142.12
CA GLU A 9 21.88 -67.53 142.52
C GLU A 9 22.15 -67.51 144.04
N LYS A 10 22.19 -66.34 144.67
CA LYS A 10 22.34 -66.21 146.13
C LYS A 10 21.14 -66.74 146.91
N ILE A 11 19.91 -66.56 146.41
CA ILE A 11 18.71 -67.09 147.06
C ILE A 11 18.71 -68.63 147.01
N VAL A 12 19.07 -69.22 145.87
CA VAL A 12 19.16 -70.68 145.71
C VAL A 12 20.22 -71.30 146.64
N ILE A 13 21.35 -70.61 146.87
CA ILE A 13 22.39 -71.07 147.82
C ILE A 13 21.86 -71.09 149.26
N VAL A 14 21.14 -70.06 149.69
CA VAL A 14 20.58 -69.96 151.05
C VAL A 14 19.47 -71.01 151.27
N GLU A 15 18.60 -71.24 150.29
CA GLU A 15 17.57 -72.29 150.38
C GLU A 15 18.20 -73.69 150.52
N LYS A 16 19.31 -73.95 149.82
CA LYS A 16 20.04 -75.22 149.93
C LYS A 16 20.66 -75.44 151.31
N GLU A 17 21.30 -74.42 151.89
CA GLU A 17 21.87 -74.50 153.25
C GLU A 17 20.78 -74.72 154.33
N ILE A 18 19.60 -74.11 154.16
CA ILE A 18 18.47 -74.32 155.08
C ILE A 18 17.97 -75.78 155.00
N LEU A 19 17.85 -76.35 153.80
CA LEU A 19 17.43 -77.74 153.61
C LEU A 19 18.45 -78.75 154.17
N GLU A 20 19.75 -78.51 153.98
CA GLU A 20 20.81 -79.37 154.52
C GLU A 20 20.83 -79.36 156.06
N ASN A 21 20.61 -78.20 156.68
CA ASN A 21 20.49 -78.08 158.14
C ASN A 21 19.25 -78.80 158.70
N TYR A 22 18.11 -78.71 158.01
CA TYR A 22 16.90 -79.44 158.40
C TYR A 22 17.10 -80.96 158.32
N TYR A 23 17.81 -81.45 157.31
CA TYR A 23 18.14 -82.86 157.16
C TYR A 23 19.09 -83.37 158.26
N ALA A 24 20.06 -82.55 158.70
CA ALA A 24 20.97 -82.90 159.80
C ALA A 24 20.23 -83.04 161.14
N ILE A 25 19.21 -82.21 161.39
CA ILE A 25 18.37 -82.27 162.59
C ILE A 25 17.54 -83.57 162.62
N ASP A 26 16.93 -83.96 161.49
CA ASP A 26 16.14 -85.20 161.37
C ASP A 26 17.00 -86.47 161.59
N GLN A 27 18.25 -86.46 161.11
CA GLN A 27 19.21 -87.55 161.34
C GLN A 27 19.63 -87.68 162.81
N LEU A 28 19.78 -86.56 163.52
CA LEU A 28 20.05 -86.53 164.95
C LEU A 28 18.89 -87.12 165.77
N ASP A 29 17.65 -86.78 165.40
CA ASP A 29 16.44 -87.25 166.10
C ASP A 29 16.25 -88.77 165.93
N LYS A 30 16.54 -89.30 164.74
CA LYS A 30 16.57 -90.74 164.47
C LYS A 30 17.64 -91.48 165.29
N ARG A 31 18.84 -90.90 165.44
CA ARG A 31 19.92 -91.47 166.27
C ARG A 31 19.55 -91.50 167.75
N ILE A 32 18.98 -90.41 168.28
CA ILE A 32 18.52 -90.34 169.66
C ILE A 32 17.43 -91.38 169.91
N THR A 33 16.48 -91.50 168.99
CA THR A 33 15.39 -92.49 169.10
C THR A 33 15.92 -93.92 169.08
N SER A 34 16.92 -94.23 168.24
CA SER A 34 17.55 -95.55 168.21
C SER A 34 18.32 -95.87 169.49
N TYR A 35 19.07 -94.90 170.03
CA TYR A 35 19.83 -95.04 171.27
C TYR A 35 18.91 -95.29 172.49
N ILE A 36 17.77 -94.59 172.55
CA ILE A 36 16.76 -94.81 173.59
C ILE A 36 16.14 -96.21 173.47
N ARG A 37 15.85 -96.65 172.25
CA ARG A 37 15.22 -97.96 172.01
C ARG A 37 16.15 -99.12 172.36
N GLU A 38 17.43 -99.03 172.00
CA GLU A 38 18.48 -100.02 172.30
C GLU A 38 18.69 -100.18 173.82
N ARG A 39 18.71 -99.05 174.55
CA ARG A 39 18.85 -99.05 176.01
C ARG A 39 17.64 -99.60 176.77
N ILE A 40 16.44 -99.53 176.20
CA ILE A 40 15.22 -100.06 176.82
C ILE A 40 15.13 -101.59 176.67
N SER A 41 15.71 -102.16 175.62
CA SER A 41 15.72 -103.61 175.36
C SER A 41 16.71 -104.42 176.21
N GLU A 42 17.67 -103.79 176.92
CA GLU A 42 18.70 -104.48 177.73
C GLU A 42 18.38 -104.59 179.24
N ILE A 43 17.25 -104.05 179.72
CA ILE A 43 16.97 -103.96 181.17
C ILE A 43 16.04 -105.09 181.61
N ASN A 44 16.64 -106.17 182.13
CA ASN A 44 16.00 -107.23 182.92
C ASN A 44 16.85 -107.47 184.19
N SER A 45 16.61 -106.70 185.27
CA SER A 45 17.00 -107.03 186.66
C SER A 45 16.82 -105.80 187.59
N ASP A 46 16.22 -106.03 188.77
CA ASP A 46 15.68 -105.06 189.75
C ASP A 46 16.72 -104.20 190.53
N GLU A 47 17.95 -104.04 190.03
CA GLU A 47 19.00 -103.25 190.70
C GLU A 47 19.48 -102.03 189.89
N ASP A 48 19.01 -101.88 188.64
CA ASP A 48 19.40 -100.79 187.72
C ASP A 48 18.44 -99.58 187.68
N ASP A 49 17.36 -99.59 188.48
CA ASP A 49 16.35 -98.51 188.55
C ASP A 49 16.92 -97.17 189.09
N ILE A 50 18.05 -97.21 189.81
CA ILE A 50 18.73 -96.00 190.32
C ILE A 50 19.62 -95.34 189.25
N LYS A 51 20.21 -96.11 188.32
CA LYS A 51 21.02 -95.55 187.22
C LYS A 51 20.14 -94.92 186.14
N LEU A 52 18.97 -95.50 185.86
CA LEU A 52 17.98 -94.93 184.94
C LEU A 52 17.47 -93.57 185.43
N LYS A 53 17.19 -93.42 186.73
CA LYS A 53 16.80 -92.12 187.34
C LYS A 53 17.91 -91.06 187.24
N LYS A 54 19.19 -91.43 187.36
CA LYS A 54 20.31 -90.48 187.16
C LYS A 54 20.47 -90.08 185.69
N ALA A 55 20.27 -90.99 184.74
CA ALA A 55 20.30 -90.69 183.31
C ALA A 55 19.12 -89.81 182.87
N GLN A 56 17.90 -90.12 183.33
CA GLN A 56 16.70 -89.29 183.09
C GLN A 56 16.88 -87.87 183.64
N THR A 57 17.47 -87.71 184.83
CA THR A 57 17.71 -86.38 185.41
C THR A 57 18.73 -85.56 184.60
N LYS A 58 19.77 -86.21 184.04
CA LYS A 58 20.69 -85.54 183.12
C LYS A 58 20.01 -85.16 181.80
N LEU A 59 19.20 -86.05 181.22
CA LEU A 59 18.49 -85.77 179.97
C LEU A 59 17.48 -84.63 180.12
N ILE A 60 16.73 -84.59 181.22
CA ILE A 60 15.77 -83.52 181.53
C ILE A 60 16.49 -82.18 181.75
N LYS A 61 17.69 -82.18 182.35
CA LYS A 61 18.50 -80.96 182.48
C LYS A 61 19.04 -80.49 181.14
N SER A 62 19.52 -81.38 180.27
CA SER A 62 19.99 -81.03 178.92
C SER A 62 18.86 -80.53 178.02
N TYR A 63 17.67 -81.15 178.09
CA TYR A 63 16.50 -80.73 177.32
C TYR A 63 15.93 -79.38 177.80
N ARG A 64 15.98 -79.09 179.11
CA ARG A 64 15.63 -77.76 179.64
C ARG A 64 16.65 -76.69 179.24
N ALA A 65 17.94 -77.02 179.13
CA ALA A 65 18.95 -76.08 178.64
C ALA A 65 18.79 -75.78 177.14
N LEU A 66 18.54 -76.80 176.31
CA LEU A 66 18.29 -76.65 174.87
C LEU A 66 16.99 -75.90 174.56
N LYS A 67 15.92 -76.15 175.32
CA LYS A 67 14.66 -75.41 175.17
C LYS A 67 14.79 -73.95 175.62
N TYR A 68 15.64 -73.66 176.61
CA TYR A 68 15.97 -72.29 176.99
C TYR A 68 16.78 -71.57 175.91
N GLU A 69 17.72 -72.23 175.24
CA GLU A 69 18.43 -71.65 174.08
C GLU A 69 17.52 -71.47 172.85
N GLN A 70 16.51 -72.31 172.66
CA GLN A 70 15.53 -72.15 171.57
C GLN A 70 14.53 -71.01 171.85
N ASP A 71 14.06 -70.88 173.09
CA ASP A 71 13.08 -69.85 173.50
C ASP A 71 13.74 -68.50 173.85
N HIS A 72 15.07 -68.45 174.07
CA HIS A 72 15.81 -67.24 174.50
C HIS A 72 17.09 -66.97 173.69
N ASN A 73 17.12 -67.30 172.40
CA ASN A 73 18.17 -66.81 171.49
C ASN A 73 17.68 -65.55 170.73
N PRO A 74 17.83 -64.34 171.32
CA PRO A 74 17.41 -63.08 170.69
C PRO A 74 18.15 -62.80 169.38
N LYS A 75 19.24 -63.52 169.09
CA LYS A 75 19.98 -63.41 167.83
C LYS A 75 19.20 -63.98 166.65
N LEU A 76 18.46 -65.08 166.85
CA LEU A 76 17.68 -65.73 165.79
C LEU A 76 16.39 -64.97 165.47
N GLU A 77 15.69 -64.46 166.50
CA GLU A 77 14.51 -63.61 166.31
C GLU A 77 14.88 -62.28 165.63
N LYS A 78 16.05 -61.70 165.98
CA LYS A 78 16.58 -60.51 165.31
C LYS A 78 16.94 -60.78 163.85
N GLN A 79 17.57 -61.93 163.54
CA GLN A 79 17.88 -62.33 162.17
C GLN A 79 16.62 -62.62 161.34
N LEU A 80 15.62 -63.30 161.90
CA LEU A 80 14.33 -63.54 161.22
C LEU A 80 13.57 -62.24 160.94
N LYS A 81 13.57 -61.30 161.89
CA LYS A 81 12.98 -59.97 161.71
C LYS A 81 13.72 -59.16 160.65
N GLU A 82 15.04 -59.30 160.59
CA GLU A 82 15.89 -58.67 159.57
C GLU A 82 15.68 -59.29 158.17
N ILE A 83 15.55 -60.62 158.06
CA ILE A 83 15.21 -61.30 156.81
C ILE A 83 13.80 -60.93 156.35
N TYR A 84 12.83 -60.84 157.27
CA TYR A 84 11.48 -60.38 156.95
C TYR A 84 11.50 -58.94 156.44
N ASN A 85 12.23 -58.05 157.11
CA ASN A 85 12.40 -56.66 156.66
C ASN A 85 13.09 -56.59 155.29
N GLN A 86 14.16 -57.34 155.06
CA GLN A 86 14.85 -57.41 153.77
C GLN A 86 13.93 -57.98 152.68
N THR A 87 13.09 -58.96 153.00
CA THR A 87 12.11 -59.53 152.06
C THR A 87 11.02 -58.52 151.71
N GLN A 88 10.53 -57.74 152.67
CA GLN A 88 9.61 -56.63 152.39
C GLN A 88 10.28 -55.53 151.57
N GLU A 89 11.55 -55.24 151.84
CA GLU A 89 12.32 -54.25 151.08
C GLU A 89 12.59 -54.71 149.63
N ILE A 90 12.88 -56.00 149.44
CA ILE A 90 13.02 -56.63 148.11
C ILE A 90 11.68 -56.61 147.38
N LYS A 91 10.56 -56.89 148.08
CA LYS A 91 9.23 -56.83 147.50
C LYS A 91 8.86 -55.41 147.06
N GLN A 92 9.11 -54.41 147.90
CA GLN A 92 8.94 -53.00 147.53
C GLN A 92 9.84 -52.60 146.35
N LYS A 93 11.10 -53.05 146.32
CA LYS A 93 12.00 -52.79 145.18
C LYS A 93 11.52 -53.50 143.91
N ALA A 94 10.97 -54.71 144.00
CA ALA A 94 10.37 -55.42 142.87
C ALA A 94 9.11 -54.72 142.35
N ASP A 95 8.24 -54.23 143.24
CA ASP A 95 7.04 -53.47 142.87
C ASP A 95 7.41 -52.14 142.19
N ILE A 96 8.46 -51.44 142.66
CA ILE A 96 9.00 -50.23 142.02
C ILE A 96 9.59 -50.55 140.63
N VAL A 97 10.30 -51.68 140.48
CA VAL A 97 10.84 -52.11 139.19
C VAL A 97 9.72 -52.46 138.21
N ASN A 98 8.69 -53.18 138.64
CA ASN A 98 7.54 -53.52 137.80
C ASN A 98 6.77 -52.25 137.36
N ALA A 99 6.58 -51.29 138.27
CA ALA A 99 5.95 -50.01 137.92
C ALA A 99 6.79 -49.20 136.91
N LYS A 100 8.13 -49.25 137.01
CA LYS A 100 9.03 -48.63 136.02
C LYS A 100 9.02 -49.37 134.69
N ASP A 101 8.92 -50.70 134.68
CA ASP A 101 8.80 -51.50 133.45
C ASP A 101 7.46 -51.21 132.74
N GLU A 102 6.36 -51.04 133.47
CA GLU A 102 5.08 -50.59 132.90
C GLU A 102 5.16 -49.18 132.30
N ASP A 103 5.79 -48.23 132.99
CA ASP A 103 5.99 -46.87 132.47
C ASP A 103 6.93 -46.85 131.25
N TYR A 104 7.95 -47.72 131.24
CA TYR A 104 8.84 -47.93 130.09
C TYR A 104 8.08 -48.49 128.89
N HIS A 105 7.20 -49.47 129.08
CA HIS A 105 6.35 -50.00 128.01
C HIS A 105 5.38 -48.95 127.48
N LYS A 106 4.82 -48.11 128.34
CA LYS A 106 3.95 -46.99 127.95
C LYS A 106 4.71 -45.92 127.17
N HIS A 107 5.93 -45.55 127.58
CA HIS A 107 6.80 -44.64 126.83
C HIS A 107 7.20 -45.23 125.49
N THR A 108 7.53 -46.52 125.43
CA THR A 108 7.85 -47.22 124.18
C THR A 108 6.66 -47.23 123.22
N TYR A 109 5.45 -47.47 123.71
CA TYR A 109 4.22 -47.39 122.91
C TYR A 109 3.94 -45.96 122.39
N ASN A 110 4.17 -44.94 123.22
CA ASN A 110 4.03 -43.55 122.78
C ASN A 110 5.08 -43.15 121.75
N LEU A 111 6.32 -43.61 121.90
CA LEU A 111 7.40 -43.42 120.92
C LEU A 111 7.07 -44.07 119.59
N THR A 112 6.58 -45.33 119.57
CA THR A 112 6.17 -45.98 118.32
C THR A 112 4.97 -45.30 117.67
N LYS A 113 4.07 -44.70 118.46
CA LYS A 113 2.97 -43.88 117.95
C LYS A 113 3.45 -42.55 117.36
N ILE A 114 4.43 -41.90 117.98
CA ILE A 114 5.04 -40.68 117.44
C ILE A 114 5.81 -41.00 116.14
N ASP A 115 6.56 -42.10 116.11
CA ASP A 115 7.26 -42.55 114.90
C ASP A 115 6.31 -42.84 113.75
N SER A 116 5.15 -43.46 114.03
CA SER A 116 4.14 -43.70 112.99
C SER A 116 3.51 -42.40 112.47
N GLN A 117 3.28 -41.42 113.34
CA GLN A 117 2.85 -40.07 112.96
C GLN A 117 3.90 -39.32 112.15
N ILE A 118 5.18 -39.42 112.53
CA ILE A 118 6.30 -38.84 111.77
C ILE A 118 6.37 -39.45 110.38
N ARG A 119 6.24 -40.78 110.25
CA ARG A 119 6.19 -41.45 108.94
C ARG A 119 5.02 -40.96 108.09
N THR A 120 3.81 -40.82 108.66
CA THR A 120 2.67 -40.29 107.90
C THR A 120 2.88 -38.83 107.48
N LEU A 121 3.49 -38.00 108.33
CA LEU A 121 3.86 -36.63 107.97
C LEU A 121 4.93 -36.58 106.86
N GLN A 122 5.90 -37.49 106.88
CA GLN A 122 6.91 -37.60 105.82
C GLN A 122 6.29 -38.05 104.49
N GLU A 123 5.38 -39.02 104.52
CA GLU A 123 4.66 -39.50 103.33
C GLU A 123 3.77 -38.40 102.74
N THR A 124 3.02 -37.68 103.58
CA THR A 124 2.19 -36.55 103.14
C THR A 124 3.03 -35.40 102.60
N PHE A 125 4.17 -35.06 103.24
CA PHE A 125 5.10 -34.07 102.73
C PHE A 125 5.67 -34.48 101.36
N THR A 126 6.09 -35.73 101.21
CA THR A 126 6.60 -36.27 99.94
C THR A 126 5.54 -36.20 98.85
N SER A 127 4.30 -36.59 99.17
CA SER A 127 3.16 -36.51 98.25
C SER A 127 2.87 -35.06 97.81
N LEU A 128 2.84 -34.12 98.75
CA LEU A 128 2.64 -32.70 98.45
C LEU A 128 3.79 -32.12 97.62
N TYR A 129 5.03 -32.50 97.92
CA TYR A 129 6.20 -32.06 97.17
C TYR A 129 6.18 -32.58 95.74
N THR A 130 5.86 -33.86 95.53
CA THR A 130 5.68 -34.44 94.19
C THR A 130 4.53 -33.77 93.44
N LYS A 131 3.42 -33.46 94.12
CA LYS A 131 2.29 -32.73 93.54
C LYS A 131 2.69 -31.31 93.12
N LYS A 132 3.50 -30.61 93.94
CA LYS A 132 4.06 -29.30 93.60
C LYS A 132 4.91 -29.37 92.33
N LEU A 133 5.82 -30.35 92.24
CA LEU A 133 6.66 -30.55 91.05
C LEU A 133 5.81 -30.82 89.80
N SER A 134 4.82 -31.71 89.88
CA SER A 134 3.92 -32.00 88.77
C SER A 134 3.10 -30.78 88.33
N LEU A 135 2.64 -29.95 89.27
CA LEU A 135 1.95 -28.71 88.92
C LEU A 135 2.90 -27.70 88.25
N GLN A 136 4.15 -27.64 88.69
CA GLN A 136 5.14 -26.75 88.11
C GLN A 136 5.51 -27.16 86.67
N GLU A 137 5.64 -28.45 86.40
CA GLU A 137 5.79 -28.97 85.03
C GLU A 137 4.58 -28.60 84.16
N LYS A 138 3.35 -28.75 84.66
CA LYS A 138 2.14 -28.33 83.95
C LYS A 138 2.12 -26.83 83.63
N ILE A 139 2.54 -25.99 84.58
CA ILE A 139 2.64 -24.54 84.38
C ILE A 139 3.65 -24.23 83.27
N ASN A 140 4.82 -24.87 83.28
CA ASN A 140 5.83 -24.68 82.23
C ASN A 140 5.29 -25.08 80.85
N THR A 141 4.62 -26.23 80.74
CA THR A 141 4.02 -26.66 79.46
C THR A 141 2.92 -25.71 78.97
N LEU A 142 2.12 -25.13 79.88
CA LEU A 142 1.10 -24.16 79.50
C LEU A 142 1.72 -22.83 79.02
N LEU A 143 2.81 -22.38 79.65
CA LEU A 143 3.56 -21.20 79.20
C LEU A 143 4.19 -21.41 77.83
N GLU A 144 4.73 -22.60 77.56
CA GLU A 144 5.26 -22.96 76.23
C GLU A 144 4.15 -22.95 75.18
N GLN A 145 2.97 -23.49 75.50
CA GLN A 145 1.79 -23.44 74.62
C GLN A 145 1.31 -22.01 74.38
N GLU A 146 1.26 -21.16 75.42
CA GLU A 146 0.87 -19.76 75.29
C GLU A 146 1.83 -18.99 74.37
N ASN A 147 3.14 -19.19 74.52
CA ASN A 147 4.14 -18.58 73.65
C ASN A 147 4.00 -19.07 72.20
N SER A 148 3.81 -20.37 71.98
CA SER A 148 3.59 -20.93 70.63
C SER A 148 2.35 -20.35 69.97
N LEU A 149 1.24 -20.22 70.71
CA LEU A 149 0.00 -19.63 70.19
C LEU A 149 0.16 -18.13 69.88
N LYS A 150 0.97 -17.42 70.66
CA LYS A 150 1.29 -16.02 70.41
C LYS A 150 2.09 -15.86 69.11
N ASP A 151 3.09 -16.70 68.89
CA ASP A 151 3.89 -16.70 67.66
C ASP A 151 3.02 -17.02 66.43
N GLU A 152 2.09 -17.98 66.55
CA GLU A 152 1.10 -18.28 65.49
C GLU A 152 0.17 -17.11 65.22
N LEU A 153 -0.32 -16.43 66.26
CA LEU A 153 -1.17 -15.25 66.12
C LEU A 153 -0.46 -14.10 65.41
N ASP A 154 0.82 -13.88 65.73
CA ASP A 154 1.61 -12.83 65.09
C ASP A 154 1.88 -13.14 63.61
N LYS A 155 2.13 -14.41 63.25
CA LYS A 155 2.19 -14.85 61.84
C LYS A 155 0.86 -14.65 61.11
N ILE A 156 -0.27 -15.01 61.72
CA ILE A 156 -1.59 -14.81 61.11
C ILE A 156 -1.85 -13.32 60.85
N LYS A 157 -1.42 -12.42 61.73
CA LYS A 157 -1.53 -10.97 61.50
C LYS A 157 -0.66 -10.52 60.32
N GLU A 158 0.56 -11.03 60.21
CA GLU A 158 1.46 -10.72 59.10
C GLU A 158 0.90 -11.21 57.75
N ASP A 159 0.39 -12.45 57.71
CA ASP A 159 -0.29 -13.01 56.55
C ASP A 159 -1.54 -12.19 56.19
N SER A 160 -2.35 -11.80 57.18
CA SER A 160 -3.53 -10.97 56.97
C SER A 160 -3.18 -9.60 56.37
N ASN A 161 -2.11 -8.96 56.85
CA ASN A 161 -1.64 -7.69 56.30
C ASN A 161 -1.14 -7.84 54.86
N THR A 162 -0.43 -8.94 54.57
CA THR A 162 0.07 -9.25 53.22
C THR A 162 -1.07 -9.49 52.23
N ILE A 163 -2.10 -10.23 52.67
CA ILE A 163 -3.32 -10.46 51.88
C ILE A 163 -4.03 -9.12 51.60
N GLN A 164 -4.17 -8.26 52.60
CA GLN A 164 -4.79 -6.95 52.45
C GLN A 164 -4.05 -6.09 51.41
N GLN A 165 -2.72 -6.01 51.50
CA GLN A 165 -1.91 -5.28 50.51
C GLN A 165 -2.04 -5.87 49.10
N THR A 166 -2.14 -7.20 49.00
CA THR A 166 -2.34 -7.88 47.71
C THR A 166 -3.70 -7.54 47.11
N ILE A 167 -4.76 -7.47 47.93
CA ILE A 167 -6.09 -7.07 47.50
C ILE A 167 -6.07 -5.63 46.98
N GLU A 168 -5.51 -4.69 47.74
CA GLU A 168 -5.40 -3.28 47.33
C GLU A 168 -4.64 -3.13 46.01
N HIS A 169 -3.54 -3.85 45.83
CA HIS A 169 -2.80 -3.83 44.57
C HIS A 169 -3.63 -4.38 43.39
N LYS A 170 -4.40 -5.45 43.63
CA LYS A 170 -5.27 -6.04 42.60
C LYS A 170 -6.45 -5.15 42.24
N GLU A 171 -6.98 -4.39 43.20
CA GLU A 171 -8.02 -3.39 42.94
C GLU A 171 -7.50 -2.27 42.03
N ILE A 172 -6.29 -1.76 42.31
CA ILE A 172 -5.63 -0.77 41.45
C ILE A 172 -5.40 -1.33 40.04
N GLU A 173 -4.87 -2.55 39.93
CA GLU A 173 -4.64 -3.20 38.63
C GLU A 173 -5.96 -3.36 37.83
N LEU A 174 -7.06 -3.63 38.52
CA LEU A 174 -8.38 -3.78 37.92
C LEU A 174 -8.95 -2.44 37.44
N GLU A 175 -8.75 -1.37 38.21
CA GLU A 175 -9.14 -0.01 37.82
C GLU A 175 -8.33 0.48 36.62
N ASP A 176 -7.02 0.26 36.59
CA ASP A 176 -6.16 0.57 35.45
C ASP A 176 -6.62 -0.16 34.18
N LYS A 177 -6.92 -1.46 34.29
CA LYS A 177 -7.47 -2.25 33.17
C LYS A 177 -8.82 -1.72 32.71
N SER A 178 -9.69 -1.31 33.63
CA SER A 178 -10.98 -0.70 33.30
C SER A 178 -10.83 0.62 32.54
N ASN A 179 -9.86 1.45 32.95
CA ASN A 179 -9.51 2.69 32.27
C ASN A 179 -8.98 2.44 30.86
N VAL A 180 -8.08 1.48 30.68
CA VAL A 180 -7.57 1.07 29.36
C VAL A 180 -8.70 0.58 28.45
N ILE A 181 -9.61 -0.26 28.96
CA ILE A 181 -10.78 -0.73 28.19
C ILE A 181 -11.65 0.45 27.75
N SER A 182 -11.85 1.44 28.63
CA SER A 182 -12.65 2.63 28.31
C SER A 182 -11.98 3.49 27.23
N GLN A 183 -10.66 3.65 27.28
CA GLN A 183 -9.89 4.35 26.24
C GLN A 183 -9.98 3.62 24.89
N LEU A 184 -9.82 2.29 24.89
CA LEU A 184 -9.92 1.49 23.67
C LEU A 184 -11.31 1.58 23.02
N LYS A 185 -12.39 1.62 23.83
CA LYS A 185 -13.75 1.84 23.32
C LYS A 185 -13.93 3.21 22.66
N ASN A 186 -13.33 4.25 23.24
CA ASN A 186 -13.37 5.59 22.63
C ASN A 186 -12.62 5.62 21.30
N GLN A 187 -11.43 5.01 21.25
CA GLN A 187 -10.65 4.88 20.00
C GLN A 187 -11.42 4.07 18.94
N GLU A 188 -12.12 3.00 19.34
CA GLU A 188 -12.97 2.23 18.41
C GLU A 188 -14.08 3.11 17.80
N GLU A 189 -14.73 3.96 18.59
CA GLU A 189 -15.81 4.82 18.09
C GLU A 189 -15.27 5.95 17.19
N GLU A 190 -14.08 6.50 17.49
CA GLU A 190 -13.37 7.45 16.62
C GLU A 190 -13.06 6.82 15.26
N ILE A 191 -12.46 5.62 15.25
CA ILE A 191 -12.16 4.87 14.01
C ILE A 191 -13.45 4.59 13.21
N ARG A 192 -14.55 4.23 13.89
CA ARG A 192 -15.86 4.08 13.23
C ARG A 192 -16.40 5.39 12.67
N GLY A 193 -16.09 6.52 13.29
CA GLY A 193 -16.38 7.86 12.78
C GLY A 193 -15.64 8.13 11.47
N ASP A 194 -14.34 7.89 11.45
CA ASP A 194 -13.46 8.09 10.29
C ASP A 194 -13.88 7.19 9.12
N ILE A 195 -14.18 5.91 9.36
CA ILE A 195 -14.67 4.99 8.32
C ILE A 195 -15.97 5.53 7.69
N ARG A 196 -16.91 6.03 8.50
CA ARG A 196 -18.17 6.62 8.01
C ARG A 196 -17.93 7.90 7.20
N GLN A 197 -16.89 8.67 7.51
CA GLN A 197 -16.51 9.85 6.74
C GLN A 197 -15.91 9.46 5.39
N ILE A 198 -14.92 8.55 5.39
CA ILE A 198 -14.29 8.06 4.16
C ILE A 198 -15.33 7.46 3.20
N GLN A 199 -16.28 6.69 3.72
CA GLN A 199 -17.38 6.15 2.90
C GLN A 199 -18.25 7.25 2.26
N ARG A 200 -18.48 8.37 2.95
CA ARG A 200 -19.21 9.50 2.37
C ARG A 200 -18.40 10.16 1.25
N GLU A 201 -17.10 10.35 1.46
CA GLU A 201 -16.20 10.94 0.45
C GLU A 201 -16.11 10.06 -0.80
N ILE A 202 -15.97 8.73 -0.64
CA ILE A 202 -16.01 7.78 -1.76
C ILE A 202 -17.31 7.91 -2.56
N ASN A 203 -18.46 7.95 -1.88
CA ASN A 203 -19.75 8.07 -2.56
C ASN A 203 -19.90 9.40 -3.33
N GLU A 204 -19.37 10.51 -2.82
CA GLU A 204 -19.39 11.79 -3.55
C GLU A 204 -18.45 11.75 -4.76
N LEU A 205 -17.24 11.20 -4.63
CA LEU A 205 -16.32 11.03 -5.76
C LEU A 205 -16.91 10.14 -6.85
N GLU A 206 -17.64 9.08 -6.50
CA GLU A 206 -18.34 8.24 -7.47
C GLU A 206 -19.45 9.00 -8.22
N LYS A 207 -20.15 9.92 -7.55
CA LYS A 207 -21.16 10.77 -8.20
C LYS A 207 -20.49 11.77 -9.14
N GLU A 208 -19.43 12.43 -8.70
CA GLU A 208 -18.64 13.35 -9.53
C GLU A 208 -18.09 12.65 -10.77
N GLN A 209 -17.53 11.45 -10.62
CA GLN A 209 -17.03 10.65 -11.74
C GLN A 209 -18.15 10.35 -12.75
N LYS A 210 -19.33 9.94 -12.29
CA LYS A 210 -20.49 9.68 -13.17
C LYS A 210 -20.95 10.94 -13.90
N GLN A 211 -20.93 12.09 -13.22
CA GLN A 211 -21.30 13.37 -13.81
C GLN A 211 -20.32 13.80 -14.90
N ILE A 212 -19.01 13.72 -14.62
CA ILE A 212 -17.95 14.02 -15.60
C ILE A 212 -18.06 13.10 -16.82
N GLN A 213 -18.30 11.80 -16.62
CA GLN A 213 -18.50 10.86 -17.73
C GLN A 213 -19.71 11.21 -18.60
N LYS A 214 -20.79 11.70 -17.98
CA LYS A 214 -21.99 12.14 -18.68
C LYS A 214 -21.70 13.40 -19.50
N GLU A 215 -21.09 14.41 -18.89
CA GLU A 215 -20.70 15.67 -19.55
C GLU A 215 -19.77 15.43 -20.72
N PHE A 216 -18.72 14.61 -20.53
CA PHE A 216 -17.80 14.23 -21.59
C PHE A 216 -18.51 13.55 -22.77
N LYS A 217 -19.47 12.66 -22.50
CA LYS A 217 -20.25 11.99 -23.54
C LYS A 217 -21.16 12.98 -24.28
N GLU A 218 -21.74 13.94 -23.57
CA GLU A 218 -22.57 14.99 -24.17
C GLU A 218 -21.73 15.91 -25.07
N GLU A 219 -20.56 16.38 -24.62
CA GLU A 219 -19.64 17.17 -25.42
C GLU A 219 -19.14 16.40 -26.65
N LEU A 220 -18.74 15.14 -26.49
CA LEU A 220 -18.31 14.30 -27.59
C LEU A 220 -19.41 14.14 -28.65
N ASN A 221 -20.66 13.96 -28.21
CA ASN A 221 -21.80 13.92 -29.12
C ASN A 221 -22.01 15.25 -29.83
N GLN A 222 -21.91 16.38 -29.13
CA GLN A 222 -22.01 17.71 -29.75
C GLN A 222 -20.93 17.90 -30.82
N VAL A 223 -19.67 17.61 -30.52
CA VAL A 223 -18.56 17.68 -31.49
C VAL A 223 -18.83 16.80 -32.70
N ASN A 224 -19.25 15.55 -32.49
CA ASN A 224 -19.59 14.64 -33.59
C ASN A 224 -20.73 15.18 -34.46
N THR A 225 -21.77 15.77 -33.85
CA THR A 225 -22.88 16.38 -34.62
C THR A 225 -22.44 17.60 -35.40
N MET A 226 -21.55 18.44 -34.84
CA MET A 226 -21.00 19.60 -35.54
C MET A 226 -20.15 19.17 -36.73
N LEU A 227 -19.21 18.22 -36.53
CA LEU A 227 -18.38 17.67 -37.60
C LEU A 227 -19.20 17.03 -38.72
N GLU A 228 -20.24 16.28 -38.37
CA GLU A 228 -21.13 15.66 -39.36
C GLU A 228 -21.90 16.72 -40.18
N ASN A 229 -22.32 17.81 -39.53
CA ASN A 229 -22.96 18.93 -40.21
C ASN A 229 -21.99 19.70 -41.12
N GLU A 230 -20.77 19.98 -40.67
CA GLU A 230 -19.72 20.58 -41.49
C GLU A 230 -19.40 19.70 -42.70
N ARG A 231 -19.27 18.38 -42.49
CA ARG A 231 -19.06 17.43 -43.59
C ARG A 231 -20.18 17.48 -44.62
N LYS A 232 -21.44 17.53 -44.18
CA LYS A 232 -22.60 17.68 -45.09
C LYS A 232 -22.56 19.00 -45.85
N ASN A 233 -22.21 20.10 -45.19
CA ASN A 233 -22.10 21.41 -45.83
C ASN A 233 -20.96 21.44 -46.86
N ASN A 234 -19.79 20.90 -46.50
CA ASN A 234 -18.64 20.79 -47.40
C ASN A 234 -18.97 19.91 -48.61
N ASN A 235 -19.68 18.80 -48.43
CA ASN A 235 -20.14 17.96 -49.54
C ASN A 235 -21.07 18.72 -50.48
N LYS A 236 -22.04 19.49 -49.97
CA LYS A 236 -22.91 20.34 -50.80
C LYS A 236 -22.11 21.39 -51.57
N LEU A 237 -21.11 22.01 -50.94
CA LEU A 237 -20.24 22.98 -51.59
C LEU A 237 -19.42 22.32 -52.72
N VAL A 238 -18.90 21.11 -52.48
CA VAL A 238 -18.18 20.33 -53.49
C VAL A 238 -19.10 20.00 -54.68
N GLU A 239 -20.34 19.57 -54.42
CA GLU A 239 -21.33 19.33 -55.48
C GLU A 239 -21.61 20.59 -56.30
N GLN A 240 -21.80 21.75 -55.64
CA GLN A 240 -21.98 23.04 -56.32
C GLN A 240 -20.79 23.40 -57.20
N LEU A 241 -19.57 23.33 -56.67
CA LEU A 241 -18.34 23.61 -57.42
C LEU A 241 -18.15 22.65 -58.60
N GLN A 242 -18.55 21.38 -58.47
CA GLN A 242 -18.53 20.42 -59.58
C GLN A 242 -19.53 20.80 -60.67
N THR A 243 -20.74 21.22 -60.31
CA THR A 243 -21.74 21.69 -61.29
C THR A 243 -21.29 22.97 -62.00
N GLU A 244 -20.70 23.91 -61.27
CA GLU A 244 -20.16 25.14 -61.83
C GLU A 244 -19.00 24.85 -62.78
N LYS A 245 -18.06 23.99 -62.35
CA LYS A 245 -16.96 23.52 -63.22
C LYS A 245 -17.48 22.92 -64.52
N ALA A 246 -18.47 22.03 -64.46
CA ALA A 246 -19.05 21.42 -65.66
C ALA A 246 -19.73 22.45 -66.58
N SER A 247 -20.36 23.48 -66.00
CA SER A 247 -20.95 24.59 -66.77
C SER A 247 -19.88 25.41 -67.48
N ILE A 248 -18.80 25.76 -66.79
CA ILE A 248 -17.66 26.52 -67.35
C ILE A 248 -16.96 25.70 -68.45
N GLU A 249 -16.75 24.40 -68.23
CA GLU A 249 -16.18 23.50 -69.24
C GLU A 249 -17.04 23.50 -70.51
N LYS A 250 -18.37 23.42 -70.36
CA LYS A 250 -19.29 23.51 -71.49
C LYS A 250 -19.19 24.86 -72.22
N GLU A 251 -19.24 25.97 -71.49
CA GLU A 251 -19.11 27.32 -72.09
C GLU A 251 -17.78 27.48 -72.82
N THR A 252 -16.69 26.94 -72.26
CA THR A 252 -15.37 26.92 -72.90
C THR A 252 -15.40 26.11 -74.19
N THR A 253 -16.04 24.93 -74.21
CA THR A 253 -16.18 24.15 -75.45
C THR A 253 -17.04 24.83 -76.50
N ASP A 254 -18.09 25.53 -76.10
CA ASP A 254 -18.98 26.28 -77.01
C ASP A 254 -18.20 27.46 -77.64
N MET A 255 -17.45 28.21 -76.82
CA MET A 255 -16.57 29.28 -77.31
C MET A 255 -15.49 28.75 -78.27
N GLU A 256 -14.83 27.65 -77.95
CA GLU A 256 -13.82 27.03 -78.81
C GLU A 256 -14.39 26.64 -80.19
N GLN A 257 -15.60 26.09 -80.22
CA GLN A 257 -16.29 25.78 -81.48
C GLN A 257 -16.62 27.06 -82.27
N GLU A 258 -17.04 28.13 -81.60
CA GLU A 258 -17.29 29.41 -82.24
C GLU A 258 -16.00 30.01 -82.83
N PHE A 259 -14.88 29.93 -82.10
CA PHE A 259 -13.56 30.34 -82.58
C PHE A 259 -13.16 29.56 -83.84
N GLN A 260 -13.29 28.23 -83.84
CA GLN A 260 -12.98 27.40 -85.02
C GLN A 260 -13.87 27.75 -86.23
N LYS A 261 -15.15 28.02 -86.00
CA LYS A 261 -16.07 28.45 -87.07
C LYS A 261 -15.65 29.81 -87.64
N ASN A 262 -15.29 30.76 -86.77
CA ASN A 262 -14.81 32.07 -87.17
C ASN A 262 -13.48 31.98 -87.92
N GLU A 263 -12.56 31.11 -87.48
CA GLU A 263 -11.30 30.85 -88.16
C GLU A 263 -11.51 30.33 -89.58
N LYS A 264 -12.41 29.36 -89.77
CA LYS A 264 -12.80 28.87 -91.10
C LYS A 264 -13.38 29.99 -91.98
N SER A 265 -14.29 30.80 -91.43
CA SER A 265 -14.87 31.93 -92.18
C SER A 265 -13.82 32.99 -92.56
N ILE A 266 -12.84 33.24 -91.70
CA ILE A 266 -11.71 34.12 -92.02
C ILE A 266 -10.90 33.53 -93.18
N GLU A 267 -10.62 32.23 -93.18
CA GLU A 267 -9.86 31.58 -94.24
C GLU A 267 -10.61 31.59 -95.57
N GLU A 268 -11.91 31.33 -95.58
CA GLU A 268 -12.78 31.49 -96.76
C GLU A 268 -12.74 32.91 -97.31
N LYS A 269 -12.83 33.92 -96.43
CA LYS A 269 -12.73 35.34 -96.82
C LYS A 269 -11.35 35.69 -97.38
N LYS A 270 -10.26 35.14 -96.84
CA LYS A 270 -8.91 35.33 -97.40
C LYS A 270 -8.82 34.76 -98.82
N VAL A 271 -9.35 33.55 -99.04
CA VAL A 271 -9.40 32.92 -100.37
C VAL A 271 -10.20 33.79 -101.33
N PHE A 272 -11.38 34.28 -100.92
CA PHE A 272 -12.20 35.19 -101.72
C PHE A 272 -11.46 36.49 -102.05
N ILE A 273 -10.79 37.10 -101.07
CA ILE A 273 -9.97 38.30 -101.29
C ILE A 273 -8.86 38.03 -102.32
N GLU A 274 -8.18 36.88 -102.26
CA GLU A 274 -7.16 36.51 -103.24
C GLU A 274 -7.74 36.28 -104.64
N GLN A 275 -8.93 35.68 -104.76
CA GLN A 275 -9.63 35.57 -106.03
C GLN A 275 -9.99 36.96 -106.59
N MET A 276 -10.50 37.86 -105.75
CA MET A 276 -10.81 39.23 -106.14
C MET A 276 -9.57 40.01 -106.58
N LYS A 277 -8.43 39.84 -105.89
CA LYS A 277 -7.15 40.43 -106.31
C LYS A 277 -6.74 39.95 -107.71
N LYS A 278 -6.83 38.64 -107.99
CA LYS A 278 -6.54 38.09 -109.32
C LYS A 278 -7.45 38.70 -110.39
N LYS A 279 -8.76 38.79 -110.12
CA LYS A 279 -9.73 39.40 -111.03
C LYS A 279 -9.45 40.88 -111.28
N ILE A 280 -9.06 41.63 -110.24
CA ILE A 280 -8.61 43.02 -110.40
C ILE A 280 -7.37 43.11 -111.29
N ASP A 281 -6.40 42.20 -111.12
CA ASP A 281 -5.20 42.19 -111.94
C ASP A 281 -5.47 41.81 -113.41
N GLU A 282 -6.45 40.93 -113.66
CA GLU A 282 -6.97 40.63 -114.99
C GLU A 282 -7.63 41.85 -115.62
N LEU A 283 -8.56 42.49 -114.91
CA LEU A 283 -9.21 43.72 -115.36
C LEU A 283 -8.19 44.84 -115.62
N LYS A 284 -7.13 44.97 -114.83
CA LYS A 284 -6.04 45.92 -115.11
C LYS A 284 -5.28 45.59 -116.39
N LYS A 285 -5.13 44.30 -116.73
CA LYS A 285 -4.52 43.89 -118.01
C LYS A 285 -5.45 44.20 -119.18
N GLU A 286 -6.74 43.94 -119.03
CA GLU A 286 -7.76 44.30 -120.02
C GLU A 286 -7.84 45.81 -120.22
N ASP A 287 -7.88 46.60 -119.16
CA ASP A 287 -7.88 48.07 -119.22
C ASP A 287 -6.63 48.61 -119.94
N LYS A 288 -5.45 48.04 -119.67
CA LYS A 288 -4.22 48.34 -120.43
C LYS A 288 -4.34 47.97 -121.92
N GLN A 289 -5.00 46.87 -122.24
CA GLN A 289 -5.21 46.42 -123.62
C GLN A 289 -6.19 47.34 -124.34
N ILE A 290 -7.32 47.66 -123.73
CA ILE A 290 -8.31 48.63 -124.22
C ILE A 290 -7.64 49.99 -124.41
N THR A 291 -6.84 50.46 -123.46
CA THR A 291 -6.09 51.73 -123.57
C THR A 291 -5.21 51.74 -124.82
N LYS A 292 -4.48 50.66 -125.11
CA LYS A 292 -3.68 50.55 -126.35
C LYS A 292 -4.55 50.56 -127.60
N GLU A 293 -5.71 49.93 -127.57
CA GLU A 293 -6.66 49.92 -128.68
C GLU A 293 -7.27 51.30 -128.92
N VAL A 294 -7.60 52.03 -127.86
CA VAL A 294 -8.07 53.42 -127.91
C VAL A 294 -6.96 54.33 -128.46
N GLU A 295 -5.72 54.25 -127.97
CA GLU A 295 -4.59 55.03 -128.52
C GLU A 295 -4.38 54.75 -130.02
N LYS A 296 -4.55 53.49 -130.45
CA LYS A 296 -4.48 53.12 -131.86
C LYS A 296 -5.64 53.72 -132.65
N ALA A 297 -6.86 53.64 -132.13
CA ALA A 297 -8.05 54.23 -132.76
C ALA A 297 -7.92 55.76 -132.84
N GLU A 298 -7.42 56.43 -131.81
CA GLU A 298 -7.12 57.87 -131.82
C GLU A 298 -6.11 58.24 -132.90
N LYS A 299 -5.02 57.45 -133.04
CA LYS A 299 -4.06 57.63 -134.15
C LYS A 299 -4.75 57.48 -135.50
N ASP A 300 -5.57 56.45 -135.67
CA ASP A 300 -6.30 56.21 -136.92
C ASP A 300 -7.30 57.34 -137.23
N VAL A 301 -8.01 57.85 -136.23
CA VAL A 301 -8.91 59.02 -136.34
C VAL A 301 -8.12 60.28 -136.69
N LYS A 302 -6.96 60.51 -136.06
CA LYS A 302 -6.09 61.65 -136.36
C LYS A 302 -5.56 61.59 -137.80
N ILE A 303 -5.19 60.41 -138.27
CA ILE A 303 -4.83 60.18 -139.68
C ILE A 303 -6.02 60.46 -140.59
N ALA A 304 -7.22 59.98 -140.25
CA ALA A 304 -8.43 60.23 -141.01
C ALA A 304 -8.82 61.72 -141.05
N LEU A 305 -8.70 62.44 -139.94
CA LEU A 305 -8.90 63.89 -139.84
C LEU A 305 -7.89 64.66 -140.69
N ASN A 306 -6.61 64.27 -140.67
CA ASN A 306 -5.60 64.87 -141.53
C ASN A 306 -5.89 64.61 -143.01
N LYS A 307 -6.34 63.41 -143.38
CA LYS A 307 -6.80 63.10 -144.74
C LYS A 307 -8.02 63.92 -145.12
N ARG A 308 -9.02 64.04 -144.24
CA ARG A 308 -10.20 64.89 -144.46
C ARG A 308 -9.80 66.35 -144.65
N LYS A 309 -8.87 66.86 -143.84
CA LYS A 309 -8.33 68.21 -143.96
C LYS A 309 -7.65 68.40 -145.33
N ALA A 310 -6.78 67.48 -145.73
CA ALA A 310 -6.14 67.52 -147.05
C ALA A 310 -7.14 67.46 -148.22
N ILE A 311 -8.23 66.67 -148.09
CA ILE A 311 -9.32 66.63 -149.08
C ILE A 311 -10.06 67.97 -149.10
N ASN A 312 -10.35 68.55 -147.94
CA ASN A 312 -11.05 69.83 -147.83
C ASN A 312 -10.20 70.99 -148.38
N ASP A 313 -8.89 70.96 -148.14
CA ASP A 313 -7.94 71.92 -148.68
C ASP A 313 -7.89 71.80 -150.21
N ARG A 314 -7.80 70.59 -150.78
CA ARG A 314 -7.91 70.36 -152.24
C ARG A 314 -9.25 70.81 -152.81
N PHE A 315 -10.35 70.59 -152.09
CA PHE A 315 -11.68 71.01 -152.52
C PHE A 315 -11.80 72.54 -152.55
N ASN A 316 -11.23 73.23 -151.56
CA ASN A 316 -11.17 74.68 -151.53
C ASN A 316 -10.25 75.24 -152.63
N GLU A 317 -9.13 74.57 -152.91
CA GLU A 317 -8.22 74.90 -154.00
C GLU A 317 -8.88 74.72 -155.37
N GLN A 318 -9.62 73.62 -155.57
CA GLN A 318 -10.45 73.41 -156.77
C GLN A 318 -11.57 74.46 -156.89
N ASN A 319 -12.22 74.85 -155.79
CA ASN A 319 -13.21 75.93 -155.82
C ASN A 319 -12.57 77.27 -156.17
N HIS A 320 -11.35 77.54 -155.69
CA HIS A 320 -10.60 78.73 -156.04
C HIS A 320 -10.22 78.75 -157.53
N ASP A 321 -9.75 77.63 -158.08
CA ASP A 321 -9.47 77.48 -159.52
C ASP A 321 -10.73 77.65 -160.40
N ILE A 322 -11.87 77.11 -159.95
CA ILE A 322 -13.16 77.30 -160.63
C ILE A 322 -13.56 78.78 -160.59
N GLU A 323 -13.37 79.47 -159.46
CA GLU A 323 -13.69 80.89 -159.31
C GLU A 323 -12.74 81.79 -160.13
N MET A 324 -11.46 81.43 -160.25
CA MET A 324 -10.49 82.11 -161.11
C MET A 324 -10.81 81.96 -162.60
N ARG A 325 -11.18 80.76 -163.05
CA ARG A 325 -11.69 80.56 -164.43
C ARG A 325 -12.98 81.32 -164.71
N ARG A 326 -13.85 81.48 -163.72
CA ARG A 326 -15.08 82.27 -163.83
C ARG A 326 -14.76 83.77 -163.99
N LYS A 327 -13.74 84.27 -163.29
CA LYS A 327 -13.24 85.65 -163.41
C LYS A 327 -12.46 85.91 -164.71
N GLU A 328 -11.77 84.93 -165.27
CA GLU A 328 -11.13 85.04 -166.60
C GLU A 328 -12.17 85.17 -167.73
N LEU A 329 -13.33 84.51 -167.61
CA LEU A 329 -14.39 84.59 -168.62
C LEU A 329 -15.17 85.91 -168.62
N GLU A 330 -15.12 86.71 -167.54
CA GLU A 330 -15.81 88.00 -167.45
C GLU A 330 -14.95 89.19 -167.93
N PHE A 331 -13.67 89.00 -168.27
CA PHE A 331 -12.73 90.12 -168.54
C PHE A 331 -12.37 90.37 -170.01
N THR A 332 -12.84 89.58 -170.98
CA THR A 332 -12.57 89.85 -172.41
C THR A 332 -13.85 89.81 -173.23
N GLY A 333 -14.65 90.87 -173.14
CA GLY A 333 -15.64 91.21 -174.15
C GLY A 333 -14.94 91.83 -175.37
N ILE A 334 -14.90 91.12 -176.50
CA ILE A 334 -14.77 91.69 -177.84
C ILE A 334 -15.77 90.99 -178.77
N ASN A 335 -16.51 91.84 -179.45
CA ASN A 335 -17.65 91.61 -180.31
C ASN A 335 -17.25 91.27 -181.76
N ASP A 336 -18.21 90.67 -182.45
CA ASP A 336 -18.52 90.75 -183.89
C ASP A 336 -17.74 89.91 -184.92
N SER A 337 -18.45 88.87 -185.41
CA SER A 337 -18.96 88.77 -186.80
C SER A 337 -18.63 87.45 -187.54
N TYR A 338 -19.71 86.75 -187.92
CA TYR A 338 -19.90 85.60 -188.84
C TYR A 338 -19.94 84.17 -188.30
N ASN A 339 -21.06 83.52 -188.68
CA ASN A 339 -21.41 82.09 -188.78
C ASN A 339 -21.76 81.38 -187.46
N GLN A 340 -23.05 81.10 -187.20
CA GLN A 340 -23.86 79.98 -187.73
C GLN A 340 -23.21 78.60 -187.54
N ASP A 341 -23.97 77.74 -186.85
CA ASP A 341 -23.77 76.33 -186.57
C ASP A 341 -22.72 75.97 -185.51
N LEU A 342 -23.20 75.69 -184.29
CA LEU A 342 -23.12 74.36 -183.68
C LEU A 342 -23.64 74.40 -182.24
N ILE A 343 -24.96 74.20 -182.16
CA ILE A 343 -25.67 73.63 -181.02
C ILE A 343 -25.05 72.26 -180.74
N GLY A 344 -24.56 72.04 -179.51
CA GLY A 344 -24.17 70.70 -179.06
C GLY A 344 -22.90 70.64 -178.23
N PHE A 345 -22.80 71.38 -177.12
CA PHE A 345 -21.75 71.16 -176.12
C PHE A 345 -22.20 71.51 -174.69
N ASP A 346 -23.50 71.30 -174.39
CA ASP A 346 -24.12 71.75 -173.12
C ASP A 346 -24.51 70.60 -172.16
N ASP A 347 -24.41 69.33 -172.56
CA ASP A 347 -24.74 68.19 -171.68
C ASP A 347 -23.51 67.58 -170.97
N ASN A 348 -22.30 67.75 -171.50
CA ASN A 348 -21.09 67.13 -170.94
C ASN A 348 -20.53 67.87 -169.71
N PHE A 349 -20.75 69.18 -169.62
CA PHE A 349 -20.30 69.97 -168.46
C PHE A 349 -21.24 69.80 -167.26
N GLN A 350 -22.56 69.76 -167.50
CA GLN A 350 -23.58 69.38 -166.50
C GLN A 350 -23.38 67.95 -166.00
N HIS A 351 -23.08 67.00 -166.89
CA HIS A 351 -22.81 65.61 -166.47
C HIS A 351 -21.53 65.49 -165.64
N HIS A 352 -20.48 66.29 -165.95
CA HIS A 352 -19.25 66.28 -165.16
C HIS A 352 -19.46 66.86 -163.75
N ILE A 353 -20.22 67.95 -163.62
CA ILE A 353 -20.57 68.54 -162.31
C ILE A 353 -21.44 67.58 -161.48
N GLN A 354 -22.47 66.96 -162.08
CA GLN A 354 -23.31 65.98 -161.37
C GLN A 354 -22.51 64.73 -160.98
N LYS A 355 -21.58 64.26 -161.82
CA LYS A 355 -20.70 63.14 -161.50
C LYS A 355 -19.75 63.47 -160.35
N THR A 356 -19.12 64.64 -160.36
CA THR A 356 -18.25 65.10 -159.27
C THR A 356 -19.03 65.29 -157.96
N GLN A 357 -20.24 65.85 -158.00
CA GLN A 357 -21.10 65.95 -156.82
C GLN A 357 -21.52 64.56 -156.28
N LYS A 358 -21.80 63.61 -157.17
CA LYS A 358 -22.16 62.24 -156.81
C LYS A 358 -20.98 61.47 -156.19
N ASP A 359 -19.77 61.65 -156.73
CA ASP A 359 -18.54 61.05 -156.19
C ASP A 359 -18.19 61.65 -154.82
N VAL A 360 -18.34 62.97 -154.63
CA VAL A 360 -18.14 63.64 -153.33
C VAL A 360 -19.19 63.19 -152.29
N LEU A 361 -20.45 63.01 -152.70
CA LEU A 361 -21.50 62.47 -151.83
C LEU A 361 -21.23 61.01 -151.47
N TYR A 362 -20.80 60.20 -152.44
CA TYR A 362 -20.43 58.80 -152.22
C TYR A 362 -19.25 58.67 -151.24
N ASP A 363 -18.21 59.48 -151.39
CA ASP A 363 -17.06 59.48 -150.48
C ASP A 363 -17.42 60.02 -149.09
N ARG A 364 -18.30 61.03 -149.00
CA ARG A 364 -18.84 61.48 -147.70
C ARG A 364 -19.62 60.37 -147.00
N GLN A 365 -20.49 59.67 -147.71
CA GLN A 365 -21.32 58.61 -147.15
C GLN A 365 -20.50 57.38 -146.79
N LYS A 366 -19.52 57.01 -147.61
CA LYS A 366 -18.53 55.97 -147.30
C LYS A 366 -17.69 56.31 -146.06
N THR A 367 -17.35 57.58 -145.88
CA THR A 367 -16.62 58.04 -144.69
C THR A 367 -17.53 58.05 -143.45
N ALA A 368 -18.79 58.48 -143.59
CA ALA A 368 -19.78 58.45 -142.51
C ALA A 368 -20.06 57.01 -142.01
N ASN A 369 -20.26 56.07 -142.94
CA ASN A 369 -20.46 54.66 -142.59
C ASN A 369 -19.22 54.05 -141.91
N LYS A 370 -18.01 54.53 -142.26
CA LYS A 370 -16.77 54.09 -141.60
C LYS A 370 -16.64 54.64 -140.17
N PHE A 371 -17.16 55.83 -139.91
CA PHE A 371 -17.25 56.41 -138.57
C PHE A 371 -18.29 55.68 -137.70
N GLU A 372 -19.43 55.29 -138.27
CA GLU A 372 -20.49 54.56 -137.57
C GLU A 372 -20.03 53.17 -137.11
N VAL A 373 -19.26 52.45 -137.94
CA VAL A 373 -18.63 51.17 -137.57
C VAL A 373 -17.57 51.32 -136.47
N LEU A 374 -16.86 52.46 -136.43
CA LEU A 374 -15.89 52.74 -135.37
C LEU A 374 -16.56 53.11 -134.04
N LEU A 375 -17.69 53.82 -134.07
CA LEU A 375 -18.49 54.16 -132.89
C LEU A 375 -19.06 52.90 -132.23
N ASN A 376 -19.62 51.98 -133.02
CA ASN A 376 -20.20 50.74 -132.50
C ASN A 376 -19.16 49.79 -131.86
N ARG A 377 -17.86 49.99 -132.14
CA ARG A 377 -16.76 49.22 -131.53
C ARG A 377 -16.30 49.77 -130.18
N VAL A 378 -16.61 51.05 -129.89
CA VAL A 378 -16.25 51.74 -128.64
C VAL A 378 -17.29 51.47 -127.53
N GLU A 379 -18.54 51.11 -127.86
CA GLU A 379 -19.62 50.87 -126.90
C GLU A 379 -19.65 49.45 -126.29
N GLY A 380 -18.49 48.80 -126.15
CA GLY A 380 -18.29 47.38 -125.76
C GLY A 380 -19.31 46.77 -124.78
N LYS A 381 -20.10 45.82 -125.28
CA LYS A 381 -21.01 44.96 -124.49
C LYS A 381 -20.58 43.49 -124.63
N GLU A 382 -20.06 42.90 -123.55
CA GLU A 382 -20.35 41.52 -123.07
C GLU A 382 -19.44 41.11 -121.88
N VAL A 383 -20.03 40.52 -120.84
CA VAL A 383 -19.41 39.89 -119.65
C VAL A 383 -20.22 38.63 -119.31
N THR A 384 -19.58 37.53 -118.85
CA THR A 384 -20.25 36.40 -118.17
C THR A 384 -19.45 35.86 -116.96
N GLU A 385 -20.17 35.47 -115.90
CA GLU A 385 -19.78 35.01 -114.55
C GLU A 385 -19.47 33.48 -114.44
N ILE A 386 -18.80 33.06 -113.33
CA ILE A 386 -18.55 31.65 -112.93
C ILE A 386 -19.07 31.41 -111.49
N ASN A 387 -19.56 30.19 -111.27
CA ASN A 387 -20.41 29.64 -110.21
C ASN A 387 -19.66 29.20 -108.91
N GLU A 388 -20.24 29.46 -107.73
CA GLU A 388 -19.65 29.36 -106.36
C GLU A 388 -19.84 27.99 -105.65
N GLU A 389 -20.47 27.00 -106.28
CA GLU A 389 -20.97 25.80 -105.59
C GLU A 389 -19.95 24.68 -105.29
N GLU A 390 -18.69 24.80 -105.74
CA GLU A 390 -17.73 23.68 -105.69
C GLU A 390 -16.75 23.70 -104.50
N VAL A 391 -16.72 24.81 -103.73
CA VAL A 391 -15.74 25.01 -102.65
C VAL A 391 -16.23 24.46 -101.30
N GLN A 392 -17.55 24.35 -101.11
CA GLN A 392 -18.14 24.05 -99.80
C GLN A 392 -18.09 22.56 -99.39
N LYS A 393 -17.69 21.67 -100.30
CA LYS A 393 -17.79 20.21 -100.10
C LYS A 393 -16.54 19.52 -99.56
N ARG A 394 -15.42 20.22 -99.37
CA ARG A 394 -14.13 19.62 -98.93
C ARG A 394 -13.76 19.85 -97.47
N VAL A 395 -14.50 20.66 -96.72
CA VAL A 395 -14.11 21.09 -95.35
C VAL A 395 -14.75 20.22 -94.26
N GLU A 396 -15.72 19.37 -94.61
CA GLU A 396 -16.51 18.59 -93.65
C GLU A 396 -15.96 17.18 -93.32
N GLU A 397 -14.97 16.67 -94.05
CA GLU A 397 -14.51 15.28 -93.90
C GLU A 397 -13.30 15.08 -92.97
N GLU A 398 -12.58 16.13 -92.55
CA GLU A 398 -11.32 15.96 -91.77
C GLU A 398 -11.42 16.12 -90.24
N LEU A 399 -12.60 16.36 -89.66
CA LEU A 399 -12.77 16.63 -88.22
C LEU A 399 -13.41 15.47 -87.41
N LYS A 400 -13.08 14.23 -87.75
CA LYS A 400 -13.44 13.04 -86.97
C LYS A 400 -12.25 12.11 -86.75
N GLN A 401 -11.25 12.54 -85.97
CA GLN A 401 -10.29 11.62 -85.35
C GLN A 401 -9.79 12.20 -84.01
N ILE A 402 -10.53 11.83 -82.96
CA ILE A 402 -10.37 12.07 -81.51
C ILE A 402 -9.17 11.23 -81.01
N ASN A 403 -8.21 11.82 -80.28
CA ASN A 403 -8.16 11.83 -78.80
C ASN A 403 -8.16 10.43 -78.16
N SER A 404 -6.99 9.93 -77.74
CA SER A 404 -6.89 8.86 -76.74
C SER A 404 -5.65 9.03 -75.87
N ASP A 405 -5.86 8.87 -74.56
CA ASP A 405 -4.88 8.57 -73.50
C ASP A 405 -4.42 9.74 -72.60
N ASN A 406 -5.09 9.87 -71.45
CA ASN A 406 -4.50 10.44 -70.24
C ASN A 406 -4.95 9.63 -69.02
N LYS A 407 -3.99 8.99 -68.33
CA LYS A 407 -4.22 8.12 -67.16
C LYS A 407 -3.35 8.58 -65.97
N VAL A 408 -4.05 9.10 -64.96
CA VAL A 408 -3.82 9.19 -63.51
C VAL A 408 -2.49 8.64 -62.96
N LEU A 409 -1.74 9.51 -62.25
CA LEU A 409 -0.66 9.19 -61.31
C LEU A 409 -1.15 9.37 -59.86
N THR A 410 -0.97 8.35 -59.01
CA THR A 410 -1.09 8.40 -57.54
C THR A 410 0.31 8.28 -56.91
N PRO A 411 0.62 9.04 -55.83
CA PRO A 411 1.90 8.88 -55.12
C PRO A 411 1.78 7.90 -53.95
N ILE A 412 2.78 7.01 -53.83
CA ILE A 412 3.02 6.16 -52.65
C ILE A 412 4.16 6.84 -51.87
N ILE A 413 3.88 7.24 -50.63
CA ILE A 413 4.90 7.68 -49.67
C ILE A 413 5.17 6.51 -48.72
N SER A 414 6.37 5.94 -48.81
CA SER A 414 6.91 5.03 -47.80
C SER A 414 7.77 5.81 -46.81
N SER A 415 7.57 5.48 -45.54
CA SER A 415 8.21 6.01 -44.34
C SER A 415 9.73 5.88 -44.34
N PRO A 416 10.46 6.76 -43.63
CA PRO A 416 11.78 6.46 -43.09
C PRO A 416 11.69 6.02 -41.63
N SER A 417 12.62 5.12 -41.32
CA SER A 417 12.97 4.51 -40.06
C SER A 417 13.98 5.34 -39.26
N GLU A 418 14.31 4.81 -38.07
CA GLU A 418 15.52 5.07 -37.24
C GLU A 418 15.45 6.34 -36.37
N SER A 419 15.25 6.18 -35.06
CA SER A 419 16.26 5.81 -34.04
C SER A 419 17.29 6.91 -33.85
N GLU A 420 17.07 7.76 -32.83
CA GLU A 420 18.05 8.54 -32.06
C GLU A 420 17.28 9.63 -31.29
N GLU A 421 16.79 9.29 -30.09
CA GLU A 421 16.19 10.27 -29.17
C GLU A 421 16.63 10.00 -27.74
N GLU A 422 17.90 10.31 -27.41
CA GLU A 422 18.32 10.53 -26.02
C GLU A 422 19.24 11.74 -25.82
N GLU A 423 19.44 12.58 -26.86
CA GLU A 423 20.30 13.78 -26.77
C GLU A 423 19.65 15.04 -27.37
N ILE A 424 18.33 15.24 -27.17
CA ILE A 424 17.59 16.39 -27.74
C ILE A 424 16.85 17.23 -26.66
N ILE A 425 16.89 16.82 -25.38
CA ILE A 425 16.09 17.45 -24.33
C ILE A 425 16.70 18.80 -23.86
N GLY A 426 18.04 18.92 -23.83
CA GLY A 426 18.71 20.19 -23.49
C GLY A 426 18.49 21.29 -24.52
N SER A 427 18.54 20.92 -25.81
CA SER A 427 18.47 21.86 -26.94
C SER A 427 17.06 22.42 -27.19
N LYS A 428 16.00 21.65 -26.89
CA LYS A 428 14.59 22.10 -27.03
C LYS A 428 14.17 23.09 -25.93
N ILE A 429 14.72 22.98 -24.72
CA ILE A 429 14.43 23.93 -23.62
C ILE A 429 15.09 25.29 -23.92
N GLN A 430 16.29 25.29 -24.49
CA GLN A 430 17.01 26.50 -24.88
C GLN A 430 16.33 27.23 -26.06
N ALA A 431 15.82 26.48 -27.05
CA ALA A 431 15.06 27.03 -28.18
C ALA A 431 13.71 27.63 -27.76
N LEU A 432 13.03 27.06 -26.76
CA LEU A 432 11.77 27.61 -26.23
C LEU A 432 11.99 28.90 -25.44
N GLN A 433 13.11 29.02 -24.72
CA GLN A 433 13.49 30.26 -24.03
C GLN A 433 13.88 31.38 -25.02
N GLU A 434 14.57 31.05 -26.11
CA GLU A 434 14.87 32.02 -27.18
C GLU A 434 13.62 32.47 -27.95
N ILE A 435 12.66 31.57 -28.22
CA ILE A 435 11.39 31.94 -28.86
C ILE A 435 10.55 32.84 -27.94
N GLU A 436 10.56 32.62 -26.63
CA GLU A 436 9.84 33.46 -25.68
C GLU A 436 10.44 34.88 -25.56
N GLU A 437 11.77 35.01 -25.65
CA GLU A 437 12.44 36.32 -25.71
C GLU A 437 12.19 37.06 -27.05
N ILE A 438 12.16 36.34 -28.18
CA ILE A 438 11.85 36.92 -29.50
C ILE A 438 10.39 37.41 -29.54
N ILE A 439 9.44 36.69 -28.93
CA ILE A 439 8.04 37.10 -28.83
C ILE A 439 7.87 38.32 -27.90
N LYS A 440 8.71 38.48 -26.86
CA LYS A 440 8.68 39.65 -25.96
C LYS A 440 9.31 40.91 -26.55
N THR A 441 10.17 40.80 -27.58
CA THR A 441 10.98 41.94 -28.08
C THR A 441 10.76 42.33 -29.55
N GLY A 442 10.04 41.52 -30.36
CA GLY A 442 9.78 41.83 -31.77
C GLY A 442 8.63 42.83 -31.99
N PRO A 443 8.77 43.81 -32.92
CA PRO A 443 7.67 44.70 -33.28
C PRO A 443 6.58 43.91 -34.00
N ILE A 444 5.35 44.10 -33.51
CA ILE A 444 4.12 43.42 -33.91
C ILE A 444 3.87 43.67 -35.41
N LEU A 445 4.24 42.71 -36.26
CA LEU A 445 3.62 42.54 -37.57
C LEU A 445 2.35 41.71 -37.38
N GLU A 446 1.25 42.24 -37.89
CA GLU A 446 -0.10 41.67 -37.88
C GLU A 446 -0.09 40.25 -38.46
N ARG A 447 0.06 39.25 -37.59
CA ARG A 447 -0.37 37.88 -37.89
C ARG A 447 -1.83 37.72 -37.50
N GLU A 448 -2.57 37.02 -38.37
CA GLU A 448 -4.01 36.83 -38.27
C GLU A 448 -4.43 36.23 -36.90
N PRO A 449 -5.59 36.62 -36.36
CA PRO A 449 -6.05 36.23 -35.04
C PRO A 449 -6.16 34.71 -34.84
N GLU A 450 -6.38 33.94 -35.91
CA GLU A 450 -6.49 32.48 -35.87
C GLU A 450 -5.15 31.78 -35.54
N GLU A 451 -4.03 32.28 -36.07
CA GLU A 451 -2.70 31.73 -35.75
C GLU A 451 -2.30 32.02 -34.31
N LYS A 452 -2.72 33.19 -33.77
CA LYS A 452 -2.52 33.52 -32.35
C LYS A 452 -3.30 32.62 -31.42
N ILE A 453 -4.53 32.22 -31.79
CA ILE A 453 -5.34 31.28 -31.01
C ILE A 453 -4.70 29.89 -31.03
N LYS A 454 -4.28 29.39 -32.19
CA LYS A 454 -3.59 28.09 -32.30
C LYS A 454 -2.27 28.04 -31.52
N MET A 455 -1.47 29.11 -31.56
CA MET A 455 -0.25 29.20 -30.74
C MET A 455 -0.56 29.20 -29.25
N LYS A 456 -1.63 29.89 -28.82
CA LYS A 456 -2.02 29.95 -27.41
C LYS A 456 -2.53 28.59 -26.90
N GLU A 457 -3.26 27.84 -27.74
CA GLU A 457 -3.68 26.47 -27.45
C GLU A 457 -2.49 25.51 -27.37
N GLN A 458 -1.53 25.60 -28.30
CA GLN A 458 -0.29 24.82 -28.23
C GLN A 458 0.52 25.12 -26.96
N ILE A 459 0.63 26.38 -26.55
CA ILE A 459 1.30 26.76 -25.32
C ILE A 459 0.57 26.17 -24.09
N GLN A 460 -0.77 26.19 -24.06
CA GLN A 460 -1.54 25.58 -22.98
C GLN A 460 -1.38 24.05 -22.92
N ILE A 461 -1.33 23.37 -24.07
CA ILE A 461 -1.10 21.93 -24.13
C ILE A 461 0.29 21.61 -23.58
N LEU A 462 1.33 22.34 -24.01
CA LEU A 462 2.70 22.16 -23.52
C LEU A 462 2.82 22.45 -22.02
N GLN A 463 2.09 23.45 -21.51
CA GLN A 463 2.05 23.73 -20.07
C GLN A 463 1.41 22.57 -19.28
N ARG A 464 0.27 22.03 -19.74
CA ARG A 464 -0.35 20.85 -19.11
C ARG A 464 0.53 19.62 -19.16
N GLU A 465 1.20 19.36 -20.27
CA GLU A 465 2.14 18.23 -20.39
C GLU A 465 3.30 18.37 -19.41
N ASN A 466 3.81 19.60 -19.21
CA ASN A 466 4.88 19.86 -18.26
C ASN A 466 4.41 19.65 -16.81
N GLU A 467 3.21 20.13 -16.45
CA GLU A 467 2.60 19.88 -15.13
C GLU A 467 2.37 18.38 -14.87
N LEU A 468 1.90 17.63 -15.87
CA LEU A 468 1.75 16.18 -15.78
C LEU A 468 3.08 15.47 -15.54
N LYS A 469 4.14 15.88 -16.24
CA LYS A 469 5.50 15.33 -16.04
C LYS A 469 6.07 15.67 -14.67
N GLN A 470 5.87 16.90 -14.18
CA GLN A 470 6.28 17.30 -12.83
C GLN A 470 5.56 16.47 -11.75
N ASN A 471 4.26 16.23 -11.91
CA ASN A 471 3.48 15.38 -11.00
C ASN A 471 3.91 13.91 -11.05
N GLN A 472 4.31 13.40 -12.22
CA GLN A 472 4.88 12.06 -12.35
C GLN A 472 6.22 11.96 -11.63
N LEU A 473 7.11 12.94 -11.82
CA LEU A 473 8.41 13.00 -11.15
C LEU A 473 8.26 13.05 -9.62
N GLN A 474 7.35 13.86 -9.10
CA GLN A 474 7.08 13.92 -7.66
C GLN A 474 6.58 12.58 -7.11
N LYS A 475 5.71 11.86 -7.84
CA LYS A 475 5.25 10.53 -7.43
C LYS A 475 6.37 9.49 -7.44
N GLU A 476 7.30 9.58 -8.40
CA GLU A 476 8.48 8.71 -8.43
C GLU A 476 9.43 9.00 -7.26
N GLU A 477 9.66 10.28 -6.93
CA GLU A 477 10.44 10.67 -5.76
C GLU A 477 9.80 10.19 -4.45
N GLU A 478 8.48 10.34 -4.27
CA GLU A 478 7.77 9.81 -3.11
C GLU A 478 7.88 8.28 -3.00
N CYS A 479 7.88 7.58 -4.14
CA CYS A 479 8.04 6.13 -4.18
C CYS A 479 9.46 5.72 -3.74
N LEU A 480 10.49 6.42 -4.24
CA LEU A 480 11.88 6.20 -3.87
C LEU A 480 12.13 6.47 -2.38
N ILE A 481 11.54 7.54 -1.82
CA ILE A 481 11.64 7.85 -0.38
C ILE A 481 11.02 6.72 0.46
N LYS A 482 9.84 6.22 0.08
CA LYS A 482 9.20 5.09 0.77
C LYS A 482 10.03 3.80 0.67
N GLU A 483 10.65 3.56 -0.48
CA GLU A 483 11.55 2.41 -0.67
C GLU A 483 12.80 2.54 0.22
N GLU A 484 13.38 3.73 0.33
CA GLU A 484 14.53 4.01 1.19
C GLU A 484 14.19 3.84 2.68
N GLU A 485 13.01 4.32 3.12
CA GLU A 485 12.50 4.08 4.48
C GLU A 485 12.29 2.58 4.78
N ASN A 486 11.74 1.84 3.82
CA ASN A 486 11.54 0.39 3.97
C ASN A 486 12.88 -0.35 4.05
N ASN A 487 13.86 0.03 3.23
CA ASN A 487 15.22 -0.51 3.27
C ASN A 487 15.91 -0.19 4.61
N LYS A 488 15.68 1.01 5.17
CA LYS A 488 16.18 1.37 6.50
C LYS A 488 15.57 0.49 7.60
N LYS A 489 14.24 0.30 7.61
CA LYS A 489 13.55 -0.59 8.55
C LYS A 489 14.01 -2.03 8.45
N LEU A 490 14.26 -2.50 7.23
CA LEU A 490 14.79 -3.85 6.99
C LEU A 490 16.20 -3.99 7.57
N LYS A 491 17.05 -2.99 7.39
CA LYS A 491 18.41 -2.97 7.96
C LYS A 491 18.39 -2.99 9.51
N GLU A 492 17.53 -2.19 10.13
CA GLU A 492 17.34 -2.17 11.59
C GLU A 492 16.85 -3.55 12.10
N SER A 493 15.91 -4.19 11.39
CA SER A 493 15.43 -5.53 11.72
C SER A 493 16.52 -6.59 11.62
N VAL A 494 17.38 -6.50 10.59
CA VAL A 494 18.52 -7.42 10.41
C VAL A 494 19.57 -7.24 11.51
N GLU A 495 19.86 -6.00 11.92
CA GLU A 495 20.74 -5.73 13.05
C GLU A 495 20.19 -6.30 14.37
N GLU A 496 18.89 -6.14 14.64
CA GLU A 496 18.24 -6.72 15.83
C GLU A 496 18.29 -8.27 15.82
N ILE A 497 18.03 -8.90 14.66
CA ILE A 497 18.14 -10.35 14.50
C ILE A 497 19.58 -10.80 14.76
N ASN A 498 20.58 -10.11 14.22
CA ASN A 498 21.99 -10.44 14.45
C ASN A 498 22.39 -10.29 15.92
N GLU A 499 21.87 -9.27 16.61
CA GLU A 499 22.10 -9.11 18.05
C GLU A 499 21.49 -10.25 18.87
N ARG A 500 20.26 -10.68 18.53
CA ARG A 500 19.61 -11.84 19.16
C ARG A 500 20.37 -13.13 18.89
N ILE A 501 20.84 -13.36 17.65
CA ILE A 501 21.66 -14.51 17.30
C ILE A 501 22.97 -14.52 18.10
N SER A 502 23.63 -13.38 18.25
CA SER A 502 24.85 -13.27 19.06
C SER A 502 24.59 -13.61 20.53
N LYS A 503 23.50 -13.09 21.13
CA LYS A 503 23.12 -13.42 22.51
C LYS A 503 22.81 -14.91 22.69
N ILE A 504 22.15 -15.52 21.70
CA ILE A 504 21.88 -16.96 21.71
C ILE A 504 23.20 -17.72 21.60
N ALA A 505 24.09 -17.39 20.66
CA ALA A 505 25.40 -18.02 20.49
C ALA A 505 26.22 -18.02 21.79
N ASP A 506 26.22 -16.90 22.53
CA ASP A 506 26.87 -16.80 23.84
C ASP A 506 26.28 -17.78 24.87
N ILE A 507 24.94 -17.96 24.89
CA ILE A 507 24.25 -18.93 25.77
C ILE A 507 24.61 -20.37 25.40
N VAL A 508 24.76 -20.68 24.10
CA VAL A 508 25.10 -22.03 23.62
C VAL A 508 26.60 -22.32 23.64
N GLY A 509 27.43 -21.37 24.11
CA GLY A 509 28.89 -21.52 24.17
C GLY A 509 29.59 -21.49 22.80
N LEU A 510 28.95 -20.89 21.81
CA LEU A 510 29.48 -20.70 20.45
C LEU A 510 30.08 -19.30 20.31
N SER A 511 31.05 -19.11 19.41
CA SER A 511 31.60 -17.77 19.17
C SER A 511 30.53 -16.87 18.53
N SER A 512 30.57 -15.57 18.81
CA SER A 512 29.68 -14.55 18.23
C SER A 512 29.77 -14.43 16.69
N THR A 513 30.70 -15.14 16.05
CA THR A 513 30.89 -15.24 14.61
C THR A 513 30.33 -16.55 14.01
N SER A 514 29.67 -17.39 14.81
CA SER A 514 29.09 -18.65 14.34
C SER A 514 27.90 -18.36 13.44
N SER A 515 27.79 -19.06 12.30
CA SER A 515 26.66 -18.89 11.40
C SER A 515 25.36 -19.35 12.07
N PHE A 516 24.23 -18.76 11.66
CA PHE A 516 22.91 -19.09 12.19
C PHE A 516 22.62 -20.60 12.16
N ASP A 517 22.98 -21.27 11.07
CA ASP A 517 22.80 -22.71 10.91
C ASP A 517 23.56 -23.52 12.00
N VAL A 518 24.77 -23.08 12.37
CA VAL A 518 25.57 -23.72 13.43
C VAL A 518 24.94 -23.51 14.81
N VAL A 519 24.36 -22.34 15.06
CA VAL A 519 23.62 -22.04 16.29
C VAL A 519 22.36 -22.91 16.39
N VAL A 520 21.61 -23.06 15.30
CA VAL A 520 20.40 -23.89 15.23
C VAL A 520 20.73 -25.36 15.44
N ASP A 521 21.79 -25.88 14.80
CA ASP A 521 22.24 -27.26 14.99
C ASP A 521 22.63 -27.55 16.44
N LYS A 522 23.31 -26.61 17.10
CA LYS A 522 23.71 -26.74 18.51
C LYS A 522 22.51 -26.71 19.47
N ILE A 523 21.51 -25.86 19.20
CA ILE A 523 20.26 -25.85 19.97
C ILE A 523 19.51 -27.17 19.79
N MET A 524 19.45 -27.72 18.58
CA MET A 524 18.82 -29.00 18.31
C MET A 524 19.55 -30.16 18.99
N GLU A 525 20.88 -30.12 19.08
CA GLU A 525 21.69 -31.07 19.85
C GLU A 525 21.38 -30.97 21.35
N MET A 526 21.42 -29.77 21.93
CA MET A 526 21.08 -29.56 23.35
C MET A 526 19.65 -29.97 23.69
N LYS A 527 18.69 -29.72 22.79
CA LYS A 527 17.31 -30.17 22.95
C LYS A 527 17.21 -31.69 23.03
N LYS A 528 17.93 -32.42 22.16
CA LYS A 528 17.98 -33.89 22.21
C LYS A 528 18.61 -34.39 23.52
N GLU A 529 19.63 -33.70 24.03
CA GLU A 529 20.24 -34.02 25.33
C GLU A 529 19.27 -33.78 26.49
N CYS A 530 18.54 -32.66 26.49
CA CYS A 530 17.49 -32.37 27.46
C CYS A 530 16.36 -33.40 27.42
N ASP A 531 15.87 -33.76 26.23
CA ASP A 531 14.82 -34.79 26.06
C ASP A 531 15.32 -36.16 26.59
N CYS A 532 16.60 -36.48 26.37
CA CYS A 532 17.22 -37.71 26.89
C CYS A 532 17.37 -37.68 28.43
N LEU A 533 17.73 -36.54 29.00
CA LEU A 533 17.80 -36.34 30.45
C LEU A 533 16.42 -36.37 31.11
N GLU A 534 15.41 -35.78 30.48
CA GLU A 534 14.03 -35.79 30.98
C GLU A 534 13.49 -37.22 31.03
N ASN A 535 13.76 -38.02 30.00
CA ASN A 535 13.41 -39.45 30.01
C ASN A 535 14.12 -40.22 31.12
N LYS A 536 15.42 -39.94 31.36
CA LYS A 536 16.17 -40.54 32.48
C LYS A 536 15.73 -40.08 33.89
N ILE A 537 15.11 -38.91 34.00
CA ILE A 537 14.55 -38.40 35.27
C ILE A 537 13.16 -39.01 35.52
N LYS A 538 12.42 -39.35 34.46
CA LYS A 538 11.11 -40.01 34.54
C LYS A 538 11.20 -41.50 34.85
N ASP A 539 12.26 -42.17 34.39
CA ASP A 539 12.63 -43.55 34.75
C ASP A 539 13.21 -43.62 36.17
#